data_AF-A0A850YT36-F1
#
_entry.id   AF-A0A850YT36-F1
#
_cell.length_a   1.000
_cell.length_b   1.000
_cell.length_c   1.000
_cell.angle_alpha   90.00
_cell.angle_beta   90.00
_cell.angle_gamma   90.00
#
_symmetry.space_group_name_H-M   'P 1'
#
loop_
_entity.id
_entity.type
_entity.pdbx_description
1 polymer ?
#
loop_
_entity_poly.entity_id
_entity_poly.type
_entity_poly.pdbx_seq_one_letter_code
_entity_poly.pdbx_strand_id
1 'polypeptide(L)'
;QVIAYSRHRYRILGETLDVAVGNCIDRLARLLQVSHALAAVPFQATPGLTPPLFPQIPNAPSPGYNAVTPKLLESGEATPEDLCFSLQETAFAMLAEVTERALALTRARHLLLVGGVAC
;
A
#
# COMPACT_ATOMS: atom_id res chain seq x y z
N GLN A 1 3.66 4.47 8.79
CA GLN A 1 3.50 5.17 10.09
C GLN A 1 3.56 6.66 9.81
N VAL A 2 2.72 7.45 10.46
CA VAL A 2 2.65 8.91 10.34
C VAL A 2 2.90 9.52 11.72
N ILE A 3 3.95 10.32 11.83
CA ILE A 3 4.41 10.92 13.09
C ILE A 3 4.40 12.43 12.93
N ALA A 4 3.99 13.14 13.97
CA ALA A 4 4.10 14.59 14.05
C ALA A 4 4.71 15.04 15.38
N TYR A 5 5.44 16.15 15.35
CA TYR A 5 5.96 16.79 16.55
C TYR A 5 4.96 17.84 17.04
N SER A 6 4.47 17.69 18.27
CA SER A 6 3.53 18.65 18.88
C SER A 6 3.63 18.65 20.40
N ARG A 7 3.55 19.83 21.02
CA ARG A 7 3.69 20.05 22.47
C ARG A 7 4.95 19.38 23.03
N HIS A 8 6.09 19.70 22.42
CA HIS A 8 7.44 19.24 22.77
C HIS A 8 7.67 17.72 22.72
N ARG A 9 6.82 16.95 22.03
CA ARG A 9 6.95 15.50 21.89
C ARG A 9 6.58 15.02 20.49
N TYR A 10 7.24 13.96 20.03
CA TYR A 10 6.78 13.21 18.86
C TYR A 10 5.58 12.34 19.23
N ARG A 11 4.59 12.31 18.34
CA ARG A 11 3.34 11.56 18.51
C ARG A 11 3.03 10.81 17.22
N ILE A 12 2.63 9.55 17.36
CA ILE A 12 2.13 8.74 16.26
C ILE A 12 0.67 9.16 16.03
N LEU A 13 0.37 9.61 14.81
CA LEU A 13 -0.98 10.03 14.39
C LEU A 13 -1.69 8.95 13.56
N GLY A 14 -0.91 8.06 12.95
CA GLY A 14 -1.43 6.90 12.23
C GLY A 14 -0.37 5.81 12.13
N GLU A 15 -0.77 4.57 12.35
CA GLU A 15 0.08 3.40 12.17
C GLU A 15 -0.73 2.25 11.58
N THR A 16 -0.02 1.29 10.99
CA THR A 16 -0.65 0.07 10.48
C THR A 16 -0.99 -0.83 11.66
N LEU A 17 -2.12 -1.53 11.61
CA LEU A 17 -2.55 -2.41 12.71
C LEU A 17 -2.00 -3.84 12.59
N ASP A 18 -1.37 -4.16 11.46
CA ASP A 18 -1.08 -5.52 11.04
C ASP A 18 0.33 -5.67 10.45
N VAL A 19 0.58 -5.17 9.24
CA VAL A 19 1.80 -5.40 8.46
C VAL A 19 2.22 -4.12 7.79
N ALA A 20 3.50 -3.75 7.91
CA ALA A 20 4.05 -2.60 7.20
C ALA A 20 3.97 -2.78 5.67
N VAL A 21 3.68 -1.69 4.95
CA VAL A 21 3.53 -1.70 3.48
C VAL A 21 4.70 -2.37 2.75
N GLY A 22 5.94 -2.16 3.20
CA GLY A 22 7.12 -2.82 2.61
C GLY A 22 7.07 -4.35 2.76
N ASN A 23 6.67 -4.86 3.93
CA ASN A 23 6.51 -6.31 4.12
C ASN A 23 5.31 -6.87 3.34
N CYS A 24 4.27 -6.06 3.11
CA CYS A 24 3.15 -6.42 2.25
C CYS A 24 3.62 -6.62 0.79
N ILE A 25 4.37 -5.65 0.28
CA ILE A 25 5.02 -5.68 -1.04
C ILE A 25 5.94 -6.91 -1.16
N ASP A 26 6.78 -7.17 -0.17
CA ASP A 26 7.70 -8.31 -0.16
C ASP A 26 6.98 -9.66 -0.19
N ARG A 27 5.85 -9.76 0.52
CA ARG A 27 5.04 -10.98 0.53
C ARG A 27 4.40 -11.21 -0.83
N LEU A 28 3.83 -10.17 -1.45
CA LEU A 28 3.26 -10.30 -2.79
C LEU A 28 4.35 -10.70 -3.81
N ALA A 29 5.52 -10.05 -3.76
CA ALA A 29 6.63 -10.38 -4.65
C ALA A 29 7.07 -11.86 -4.53
N ARG A 30 7.13 -12.37 -3.29
CA ARG A 30 7.41 -13.80 -3.03
C ARG A 30 6.32 -14.74 -3.56
N LEU A 31 5.05 -14.36 -3.41
CA LEU A 31 3.92 -15.15 -3.93
C LEU A 31 3.94 -15.24 -5.46
N LEU A 32 4.27 -14.14 -6.12
CA LEU A 32 4.35 -14.05 -7.58
C LEU A 32 5.68 -14.57 -8.15
N GLN A 33 6.63 -14.96 -7.29
CA GLN A 33 8.00 -15.35 -7.66
C GLN A 33 8.74 -14.29 -8.50
N VAL A 34 8.36 -13.01 -8.37
CA VAL A 34 9.02 -11.90 -9.06
C VAL A 34 10.15 -11.35 -8.20
N SER A 35 11.30 -11.06 -8.81
CA SER A 35 12.36 -10.33 -8.13
C SER A 35 11.84 -8.95 -7.77
N HIS A 36 11.84 -8.63 -6.47
CA HIS A 36 11.47 -7.44 -5.68
C HIS A 36 11.23 -6.05 -6.34
N ALA A 37 11.50 -5.85 -7.62
CA ALA A 37 11.16 -4.67 -8.39
C ALA A 37 9.67 -4.62 -8.75
N LEU A 38 8.79 -4.51 -7.75
CA LEU A 38 7.44 -3.97 -7.98
C LEU A 38 7.50 -2.54 -8.56
N ALA A 39 8.63 -1.84 -8.34
CA ALA A 39 8.94 -0.55 -8.95
C ALA A 39 9.03 -0.57 -10.49
N ALA A 40 9.15 -1.75 -11.12
CA ALA A 40 9.19 -1.89 -12.58
C ALA A 40 7.83 -2.22 -13.20
N VAL A 41 6.78 -2.41 -12.39
CA VAL A 41 5.45 -2.70 -12.91
C VAL A 41 4.90 -1.42 -13.56
N PRO A 42 4.43 -1.47 -14.82
CA PRO A 42 3.90 -0.31 -15.49
C PRO A 42 2.76 0.30 -14.68
N PHE A 43 2.68 1.63 -14.66
CA PHE A 43 1.62 2.40 -13.99
C PHE A 43 0.26 2.30 -14.72
N GLN A 44 0.00 1.17 -15.36
CA GLN A 44 -1.19 0.90 -16.15
C GLN A 44 -1.63 -0.54 -15.91
N ALA A 45 -2.85 -0.69 -15.41
CA ALA A 45 -3.56 -1.96 -15.43
C ALA A 45 -3.89 -2.38 -16.86
N THR A 46 -4.12 -3.67 -17.04
CA THR A 46 -4.61 -4.22 -18.31
C THR A 46 -5.92 -3.52 -18.72
N PRO A 47 -6.07 -3.07 -19.99
CA PRO A 47 -7.29 -2.40 -20.45
C PRO A 47 -8.53 -3.28 -20.22
N GLY A 48 -9.47 -2.81 -19.41
CA GLY A 48 -10.72 -3.52 -19.08
C GLY A 48 -10.79 -4.05 -17.64
N LEU A 49 -9.66 -4.08 -16.91
CA LEU A 49 -9.66 -4.34 -15.48
C LEU A 49 -9.93 -3.04 -14.72
N THR A 50 -10.90 -3.04 -13.81
CA THR A 50 -11.19 -1.89 -12.93
C THR A 50 -10.56 -2.10 -11.56
N PRO A 51 -9.36 -1.56 -11.30
CA PRO A 51 -8.83 -1.47 -9.94
C PRO A 51 -9.76 -0.61 -9.07
N PRO A 52 -9.79 -0.83 -7.74
CA PRO A 52 -8.89 -1.73 -7.00
C PRO A 52 -9.44 -3.17 -6.90
N LEU A 53 -8.55 -4.15 -7.14
CA LEU A 53 -8.81 -5.58 -6.90
C LEU A 53 -8.80 -5.93 -5.40
N PHE A 54 -8.27 -5.03 -4.58
CA PHE A 54 -8.22 -5.18 -3.13
C PHE A 54 -9.14 -4.14 -2.48
N PRO A 55 -10.01 -4.53 -1.54
CA PRO A 55 -10.85 -3.56 -0.87
C PRO A 55 -9.97 -2.57 -0.09
N GLN A 56 -10.21 -1.27 -0.30
CA GLN A 56 -9.69 -0.21 0.57
C GLN A 56 -10.40 -0.34 1.91
N ILE A 57 -9.74 -0.93 2.90
CA ILE A 57 -10.30 -0.99 4.24
C ILE A 57 -9.41 -0.16 5.16
N PRO A 58 -9.88 1.03 5.57
CA PRO A 58 -9.23 1.77 6.64
C PRO A 58 -9.18 0.87 7.87
N ASN A 59 -7.99 0.51 8.32
CA ASN A 59 -7.75 -0.26 9.55
C ASN A 59 -8.22 -1.73 9.58
N ALA A 60 -8.39 -2.43 8.45
CA ALA A 60 -8.65 -3.88 8.52
C ALA A 60 -7.38 -4.73 8.51
N PRO A 61 -7.43 -5.92 9.13
CA PRO A 61 -6.33 -6.87 9.08
C PRO A 61 -6.08 -7.35 7.65
N SER A 62 -4.81 -7.66 7.36
CA SER A 62 -4.17 -8.13 6.12
C SER A 62 -4.44 -9.58 5.61
N PRO A 63 -5.47 -10.39 5.96
CA PRO A 63 -5.62 -11.70 5.30
C PRO A 63 -6.10 -11.61 3.84
N GLY A 64 -6.66 -10.47 3.40
CA GLY A 64 -7.37 -10.35 2.13
C GLY A 64 -6.55 -10.73 0.90
N TYR A 65 -5.37 -10.14 0.69
CA TYR A 65 -4.61 -10.39 -0.53
C TYR A 65 -3.97 -11.79 -0.55
N ASN A 66 -3.44 -12.30 0.57
CA ASN A 66 -2.83 -13.64 0.60
C ASN A 66 -3.83 -14.76 0.22
N ALA A 67 -5.11 -14.58 0.55
CA ALA A 67 -6.16 -15.55 0.23
C ALA A 67 -6.77 -15.35 -1.17
N VAL A 68 -6.79 -14.11 -1.68
CA VAL A 68 -7.43 -13.74 -2.95
C VAL A 68 -6.45 -13.85 -4.13
N THR A 69 -5.17 -13.52 -3.93
CA THR A 69 -4.14 -13.54 -4.97
C THR A 69 -4.01 -14.90 -5.67
N PRO A 70 -3.89 -16.06 -4.97
CA PRO A 70 -3.79 -17.35 -5.65
C PRO A 70 -5.02 -17.67 -6.49
N LYS A 71 -6.22 -17.32 -6.01
CA LYS A 71 -7.49 -17.57 -6.71
C LYS A 71 -7.60 -16.77 -8.00
N LEU A 72 -7.20 -15.50 -7.97
CA LEU A 72 -7.22 -14.62 -9.15
C LEU A 72 -6.19 -15.03 -10.21
N LEU A 73 -5.05 -15.59 -9.78
CA LEU A 73 -4.04 -16.15 -10.68
C LEU A 73 -4.52 -17.47 -11.30
N GLU A 74 -5.10 -18.36 -10.49
CA GLU A 74 -5.64 -19.65 -10.94
C GLU A 74 -6.85 -19.49 -11.90
N SER A 75 -7.70 -18.49 -11.66
CA SER A 75 -8.83 -18.18 -12.55
C SER A 75 -8.42 -17.48 -13.85
N GLY A 76 -7.20 -16.94 -13.92
CA GLY A 76 -6.73 -16.13 -15.04
C GLY A 76 -7.43 -14.78 -15.15
N GLU A 77 -8.17 -14.35 -14.12
CA GLU A 77 -8.88 -13.07 -14.09
C GLU A 77 -7.95 -11.87 -13.89
N ALA A 78 -6.77 -12.08 -13.30
CA ALA A 78 -5.77 -11.03 -13.10
C ALA A 78 -4.36 -11.54 -13.38
N THR A 79 -3.54 -10.69 -13.99
CA THR A 79 -2.11 -10.95 -14.18
C THR A 79 -1.32 -10.61 -12.91
N PRO A 80 -0.11 -11.17 -12.74
CA PRO A 80 0.82 -10.70 -11.70
C PRO A 80 1.00 -9.18 -11.71
N GLU A 81 1.09 -8.57 -12.89
CA GLU A 81 1.24 -7.13 -13.08
C GLU A 81 0.03 -6.35 -12.56
N ASP A 82 -1.19 -6.80 -12.86
CA ASP A 82 -2.44 -6.18 -12.40
C ASP A 82 -2.55 -6.21 -10.87
N LEU A 83 -2.16 -7.33 -10.25
CA LEU A 83 -2.15 -7.48 -8.79
C LEU A 83 -1.13 -6.53 -8.16
N CYS A 84 0.05 -6.39 -8.75
CA CYS A 84 1.07 -5.47 -8.28
C CYS A 84 0.62 -4.01 -8.39
N PHE A 85 0.05 -3.64 -9.54
CA PHE A 85 -0.50 -2.30 -9.78
C PHE A 85 -1.62 -1.99 -8.78
N SER A 86 -2.60 -2.89 -8.64
CA SER A 86 -3.71 -2.72 -7.71
C SER A 86 -3.25 -2.60 -6.26
N LEU A 87 -2.25 -3.39 -5.84
CA LEU A 87 -1.71 -3.30 -4.48
C LEU A 87 -1.03 -1.94 -4.25
N GLN A 88 -0.20 -1.48 -5.18
CA GLN A 88 0.51 -0.20 -5.08
C GLN A 88 -0.47 0.97 -5.01
N GLU A 89 -1.42 1.04 -5.94
CA GLU A 89 -2.43 2.11 -5.97
C GLU A 89 -3.23 2.14 -4.67
N THR A 90 -3.72 0.98 -4.22
CA THR A 90 -4.51 0.88 -2.99
C THR A 90 -3.68 1.29 -1.77
N ALA A 91 -2.44 0.78 -1.64
CA ALA A 91 -1.59 1.04 -0.49
C ALA A 91 -1.13 2.50 -0.44
N PHE A 92 -0.70 3.07 -1.56
CA PHE A 92 -0.23 4.44 -1.63
C PHE A 92 -1.37 5.44 -1.52
N ALA A 93 -2.55 5.16 -2.08
CA ALA A 93 -3.74 5.98 -1.87
C ALA A 93 -4.12 6.04 -0.38
N MET A 94 -4.13 4.90 0.33
CA MET A 94 -4.39 4.88 1.78
C MET A 94 -3.32 5.65 2.57
N LEU A 95 -2.04 5.52 2.22
CA LEU A 95 -0.96 6.26 2.87
C LEU A 95 -1.07 7.77 2.62
N ALA A 96 -1.41 8.17 1.39
CA ALA A 96 -1.66 9.56 1.03
C ALA A 96 -2.83 10.12 1.85
N GLU A 97 -3.97 9.40 1.91
CA GLU A 97 -5.14 9.82 2.66
C GLU A 97 -4.84 10.02 4.16
N VAL A 98 -4.20 9.05 4.81
CA VAL A 98 -3.84 9.14 6.23
C VAL A 98 -2.85 10.28 6.46
N THR A 99 -1.92 10.49 5.52
CA THR A 99 -0.96 11.59 5.59
C THR A 99 -1.65 12.96 5.45
N GLU A 100 -2.57 13.10 4.50
CA GLU A 100 -3.36 14.33 4.33
C GLU A 100 -4.20 14.65 5.56
N ARG A 101 -4.88 13.65 6.14
CA ARG A 101 -5.63 13.81 7.40
C ARG A 101 -4.71 14.28 8.54
N ALA A 102 -3.50 13.72 8.64
CA ALA A 102 -2.52 14.12 9.65
C ALA A 102 -1.97 15.54 9.42
N LEU A 103 -1.71 15.93 8.18
CA LEU A 103 -1.30 17.28 7.81
C LEU A 103 -2.40 18.29 8.16
N ALA A 104 -3.66 17.99 7.81
CA ALA A 104 -4.81 18.82 8.15
C ALA A 104 -4.99 18.98 9.68
N LEU A 105 -4.82 17.90 10.44
CA LEU A 105 -4.92 17.90 11.91
C LEU A 105 -3.82 18.72 12.58
N THR A 106 -2.59 18.64 12.05
CA THR A 106 -1.41 19.30 12.65
C THR A 106 -1.16 20.70 12.11
N ARG A 107 -1.79 21.07 10.99
CA ARG A 107 -1.51 22.28 10.20
C ARG A 107 -0.04 22.37 9.75
N ALA A 108 0.63 21.23 9.60
CA ALA A 108 1.99 21.18 9.09
C ALA A 108 2.01 21.57 7.60
N ARG A 109 3.03 22.36 7.20
CA ARG A 109 3.24 22.78 5.80
C ARG A 109 4.22 21.89 5.03
N HIS A 110 4.94 21.05 5.75
CA HIS A 110 6.00 20.21 5.20
C HIS A 110 5.76 18.76 5.61
N LEU A 111 5.96 17.87 4.64
CA LEU A 111 5.96 16.43 4.82
C LEU A 111 7.37 15.93 4.55
N LEU A 112 7.88 15.05 5.41
CA LEU A 112 9.10 14.32 5.18
C LEU A 112 8.75 12.84 5.03
N LEU A 113 8.98 12.29 3.84
CA LEU A 113 8.87 10.87 3.58
C LEU A 113 10.19 10.19 3.94
N VAL A 114 10.13 9.12 4.74
CA VAL A 114 11.29 8.36 5.20
C VAL A 114 11.03 6.86 5.12
N GLY A 115 12.10 6.07 5.09
CA GLY A 115 12.04 4.60 5.10
C GLY A 115 12.37 3.97 3.75
N GLY A 116 12.52 2.65 3.73
CA GLY A 116 12.98 1.91 2.54
C GLY A 116 12.00 1.87 1.36
N VAL A 117 10.72 2.20 1.58
CA VAL A 117 9.69 2.25 0.53
C VAL A 117 9.58 3.65 -0.10
N ALA A 118 10.41 4.60 0.35
CA ALA A 118 10.43 5.97 -0.18
C ALA A 118 11.30 6.14 -1.44
N CYS A 119 11.90 5.05 -1.95
CA CYS A 119 12.86 5.04 -3.04
C CYS A 119 12.22 4.86 -4.41
#